data_AF-A0AAD9NV65-F1
#
_entry.id   AF-A0AAD9NV65-F1
#
_cell.length_a   1.000
_cell.length_b   1.000
_cell.length_c   1.000
_cell.angle_alpha   90.00
_cell.angle_beta   90.00
_cell.angle_gamma   90.00
#
_symmetry.space_group_name_H-M   'P 1'
#
loop_
_entity.id
_entity.type
_entity.pdbx_description
1 polymer ?
#
loop_
_entity_poly.entity_id
_entity_poly.type
_entity_poly.pdbx_seq_one_letter_code
_entity_poly.pdbx_strand_id
1 'polypeptide(L)'
;MLLLPLQELSGIIHADIRHKQLECILQILHSNGDTLNQGWPLVLGVIGAISNEQGENLIRLAFQSLQLVVTDFLPTMPCSCLQVCVDVAGRFGLQTRELNISLTAIGLLWNISDYFSQNHERIVGELAGEPGGGSEGELTLPPYDALWMSVFLRLGELCVDQRPAVRKSAGQTLFSTITTHGALLQPHTWQTVLWKVLFPLLDNVKKLSAIASGRRDDTNEENILMHHSRDTAQKQWAETQVLTLAGVARVFYSHRTELQQLGDFPRAWVLLLEYIEVAALCKNGEVSLAALKSFQEILHPNGVTTPDTPHGDPTKGPLPKLDPVPRMAGDHSIPKDLGKVTKICAGDPDEEAALWSTAWRVWLSIGTAATTPPAPTEDKSQLYIPSQAFLTSLVMIFPALYQHIKHRFVVADLLKLSSVLQRALTVPVHSDSSPFIIPIGEVTLTALQSAILAAIKEVMLGSENIQVMYPEVFHQLLTYVEYTVKPPKFGKVEAKSVSAVKGTQADWVAMNYVPFAEAIVGMVTELYRATAKHPSVIHGHVLQNIVKVRLLFHYADYIFVTS
;
A
#
# COMPACT_ATOMS: atom_id res chain seq x y z
N MET A 1 -16.38 45.89 6.23
CA MET A 1 -17.08 46.86 5.37
C MET A 1 -16.19 47.36 4.21
N LEU A 2 -14.97 47.88 4.44
CA LEU A 2 -14.12 48.43 3.37
C LEU A 2 -13.67 47.42 2.29
N LEU A 3 -13.47 46.14 2.64
CA LEU A 3 -13.05 45.11 1.67
C LEU A 3 -14.23 44.43 0.94
N LEU A 4 -15.47 44.75 1.29
CA LEU A 4 -16.64 44.11 0.68
C LEU A 4 -16.78 44.45 -0.82
N PRO A 5 -16.63 45.73 -1.25
CA PRO A 5 -16.63 46.05 -2.69
C PRO A 5 -15.51 45.33 -3.43
N LEU A 6 -14.33 45.19 -2.81
CA LEU A 6 -13.25 44.39 -3.36
C LEU A 6 -13.68 42.95 -3.55
N GLN A 7 -14.44 42.33 -2.64
CA GLN A 7 -14.95 40.98 -2.85
C GLN A 7 -15.97 40.89 -4.00
N GLU A 8 -16.87 41.86 -4.12
CA GLU A 8 -17.88 41.92 -5.18
C GLU A 8 -17.28 41.95 -6.60
N LEU A 9 -16.11 42.60 -6.77
CA LEU A 9 -15.37 42.58 -8.04
C LEU A 9 -14.98 41.16 -8.50
N SER A 10 -15.03 40.17 -7.61
CA SER A 10 -14.75 38.78 -7.98
C SER A 10 -15.77 38.16 -8.91
N GLY A 11 -16.99 38.71 -8.99
CA GLY A 11 -17.99 38.30 -9.96
C GLY A 11 -17.77 38.87 -11.36
N ILE A 12 -16.79 39.75 -11.55
CA ILE A 12 -16.55 40.42 -12.83
C ILE A 12 -15.64 39.56 -13.72
N ILE A 13 -16.04 39.40 -14.98
CA ILE A 13 -15.35 38.56 -15.97
C ILE A 13 -14.10 39.25 -16.54
N HIS A 14 -14.04 40.59 -16.50
CA HIS A 14 -12.93 41.38 -17.03
C HIS A 14 -11.62 41.15 -16.26
N ALA A 15 -10.63 40.59 -16.96
CA ALA A 15 -9.38 40.12 -16.36
C ALA A 15 -8.49 41.26 -15.82
N ASP A 16 -8.53 42.44 -16.43
CA ASP A 16 -7.81 43.64 -15.98
C ASP A 16 -8.32 44.16 -14.62
N ILE A 17 -9.65 44.18 -14.44
CA ILE A 17 -10.28 44.53 -13.16
C ILE A 17 -9.90 43.52 -12.08
N ARG A 18 -10.01 42.21 -12.40
CA ARG A 18 -9.62 41.13 -11.48
C ARG A 18 -8.12 41.20 -11.14
N HIS A 19 -7.27 41.57 -12.10
CA HIS A 19 -5.84 41.73 -11.87
C HIS A 19 -5.55 42.86 -10.88
N LYS A 20 -6.14 44.05 -11.10
CA LYS A 20 -6.00 45.19 -10.19
C LYS A 20 -6.55 44.90 -8.80
N GLN A 21 -7.64 44.16 -8.71
CA GLN A 21 -8.20 43.71 -7.44
C GLN A 21 -7.23 42.80 -6.67
N LEU A 22 -6.60 41.83 -7.33
CA LEU A 22 -5.62 40.95 -6.68
C LEU A 22 -4.32 41.67 -6.33
N GLU A 23 -3.85 42.62 -7.16
CA GLU A 23 -2.72 43.48 -6.81
C GLU A 23 -3.02 44.28 -5.53
N CYS A 24 -4.24 44.80 -5.41
CA CYS A 24 -4.70 45.48 -4.21
C CYS A 24 -4.72 44.56 -3.00
N ILE A 25 -5.24 43.33 -3.13
CA ILE A 25 -5.20 42.33 -2.06
C ILE A 25 -3.77 42.00 -1.64
N LEU A 26 -2.85 41.77 -2.59
CA LEU A 26 -1.46 41.47 -2.29
C LEU A 26 -0.77 42.65 -1.57
N GLN A 27 -1.06 43.89 -1.99
CA GLN A 27 -0.55 45.09 -1.33
C GLN A 27 -1.10 45.24 0.10
N ILE A 28 -2.39 44.94 0.31
CA ILE A 28 -3.01 44.93 1.64
C ILE A 28 -2.35 43.87 2.52
N LEU A 29 -2.09 42.67 2.01
CA LEU A 29 -1.38 41.63 2.75
C LEU A 29 0.02 42.09 3.16
N HIS A 30 0.80 42.68 2.25
CA HIS A 30 2.13 43.20 2.57
C HIS A 30 2.13 44.36 3.57
N SER A 31 1.11 45.22 3.56
CA SER A 31 1.09 46.45 4.36
C SER A 31 0.37 46.29 5.70
N ASN A 32 -0.66 45.44 5.75
CA ASN A 32 -1.62 45.39 6.85
C ASN A 32 -2.07 43.97 7.23
N GLY A 33 -1.38 42.92 6.75
CA GLY A 33 -1.76 41.52 6.97
C GLY A 33 -2.07 41.17 8.43
N ASP A 34 -1.20 41.59 9.36
CA ASP A 34 -1.34 41.30 10.79
C ASP A 34 -2.56 41.97 11.46
N THR A 35 -3.11 43.01 10.82
CA THR A 35 -4.20 43.84 11.38
C THR A 35 -5.56 43.56 10.75
N LEU A 36 -5.64 42.61 9.81
CA LEU A 36 -6.84 42.33 9.01
C LEU A 36 -8.05 41.89 9.84
N ASN A 37 -7.86 41.14 10.93
CA ASN A 37 -8.94 40.66 11.83
C ASN A 37 -10.16 40.11 11.05
N GLN A 38 -11.32 40.78 11.11
CA GLN A 38 -12.55 40.37 10.42
C GLN A 38 -12.50 40.51 8.89
N GLY A 39 -11.41 41.05 8.31
CA GLY A 39 -11.20 41.13 6.87
C GLY A 39 -10.78 39.82 6.22
N TRP A 40 -10.30 38.83 7.00
CA TRP A 40 -9.77 37.56 6.49
C TRP A 40 -10.74 36.78 5.59
N PRO A 41 -12.03 36.59 5.94
CA PRO A 41 -12.98 35.91 5.06
C PRO A 41 -13.11 36.57 3.68
N LEU A 42 -13.06 37.91 3.63
CA LEU A 42 -13.20 38.68 2.39
C LEU A 42 -11.94 38.52 1.52
N VAL A 43 -10.75 38.60 2.13
CA VAL A 43 -9.47 38.40 1.45
C VAL A 43 -9.35 36.99 0.89
N LEU A 44 -9.62 35.96 1.69
CA LEU A 44 -9.64 34.57 1.25
C LEU A 44 -10.72 34.32 0.19
N GLY A 45 -11.86 35.00 0.29
CA GLY A 45 -12.92 34.97 -0.71
C GLY A 45 -12.46 35.49 -2.07
N VAL A 46 -11.74 36.61 -2.10
CA VAL A 46 -11.17 37.18 -3.34
C VAL A 46 -10.12 36.25 -3.96
N ILE A 47 -9.18 35.76 -3.15
CA ILE A 47 -8.11 34.85 -3.58
C ILE A 47 -8.73 33.54 -4.10
N GLY A 48 -9.73 33.01 -3.41
CA GLY A 48 -10.41 31.77 -3.75
C GLY A 48 -11.29 31.88 -5.00
N ALA A 49 -11.78 33.05 -5.37
CA ALA A 49 -12.68 33.23 -6.52
C ALA A 49 -11.99 33.06 -7.89
N ILE A 50 -10.79 32.49 -7.93
CA ILE A 50 -10.07 32.18 -9.17
C ILE A 50 -10.61 30.87 -9.74
N SER A 51 -10.82 30.83 -11.05
CA SER A 51 -11.26 29.65 -11.79
C SER A 51 -10.27 29.28 -12.91
N ASN A 52 -10.42 28.08 -13.48
CA ASN A 52 -9.56 27.61 -14.58
C ASN A 52 -9.81 28.34 -15.91
N GLU A 53 -10.84 29.18 -15.98
CA GLU A 53 -11.18 29.99 -17.16
C GLU A 53 -10.31 31.25 -17.26
N GLN A 54 -9.71 31.68 -16.15
CA GLN A 54 -8.89 32.88 -16.09
C GLN A 54 -7.46 32.62 -16.61
N GLY A 55 -6.79 33.70 -17.02
CA GLY A 55 -5.42 33.64 -17.54
C GLY A 55 -4.38 33.30 -16.47
N GLU A 56 -3.28 32.67 -16.88
CA GLU A 56 -2.18 32.21 -16.01
C GLU A 56 -1.64 33.31 -15.09
N ASN A 57 -1.48 34.53 -15.59
CA ASN A 57 -0.99 35.66 -14.80
C ASN A 57 -1.87 35.97 -13.59
N LEU A 58 -3.20 35.87 -13.76
CA LEU A 58 -4.14 36.13 -12.67
C LEU A 58 -4.10 35.00 -11.62
N ILE A 59 -4.00 33.76 -12.10
CA ILE A 59 -3.87 32.58 -11.25
C ILE A 59 -2.57 32.67 -10.43
N ARG A 60 -1.43 33.02 -11.04
CA ARG A 60 -0.14 33.21 -10.36
C ARG A 60 -0.21 34.30 -9.29
N LEU A 61 -0.83 35.43 -9.59
CA LEU A 61 -0.95 36.54 -8.65
C LEU A 61 -1.82 36.17 -7.43
N ALA A 62 -2.95 35.48 -7.66
CA ALA A 62 -3.77 34.98 -6.56
C ALA A 62 -3.04 33.91 -5.75
N PHE A 63 -2.31 33.01 -6.42
CA PHE A 63 -1.54 31.98 -5.74
C PHE A 63 -0.41 32.57 -4.89
N GLN A 64 0.28 33.60 -5.36
CA GLN A 64 1.27 34.33 -4.59
C GLN A 64 0.67 34.92 -3.30
N SER A 65 -0.56 35.43 -3.38
CA SER A 65 -1.29 35.93 -2.22
C SER A 65 -1.59 34.78 -1.24
N LEU A 66 -2.05 33.61 -1.73
CA LEU A 66 -2.25 32.43 -0.87
C LEU A 66 -0.95 31.96 -0.21
N GLN A 67 0.17 31.91 -0.94
CA GLN A 67 1.46 31.51 -0.38
C GLN A 67 1.83 32.38 0.81
N LEU A 68 1.74 33.70 0.64
CA LEU A 68 2.02 34.66 1.70
C LEU A 68 1.08 34.47 2.91
N VAL A 69 -0.20 34.20 2.66
CA VAL A 69 -1.17 33.91 3.74
C VAL A 69 -0.79 32.67 4.53
N VAL A 70 -0.42 31.58 3.86
CA VAL A 70 -0.08 30.31 4.52
C VAL A 70 1.27 30.38 5.23
N THR A 71 2.26 31.08 4.69
CA THR A 71 3.61 31.13 5.28
C THR A 71 3.71 32.11 6.44
N ASP A 72 3.06 33.28 6.32
CA ASP A 72 3.35 34.40 7.22
C ASP A 72 2.16 34.72 8.15
N PHE A 73 0.92 34.41 7.73
CA PHE A 73 -0.28 34.93 8.39
C PHE A 73 -1.22 33.86 9.00
N LEU A 74 -0.88 32.57 8.96
CA LEU A 74 -1.63 31.56 9.72
C LEU A 74 -1.74 31.87 11.23
N PRO A 75 -0.68 32.36 11.92
CA PRO A 75 -0.76 32.68 13.34
C PRO A 75 -1.68 33.86 13.67
N THR A 76 -1.81 34.83 12.76
CA THR A 76 -2.60 36.05 12.97
C THR A 76 -4.04 35.93 12.45
N MET A 77 -4.32 34.89 11.66
CA MET A 77 -5.65 34.61 11.14
C MET A 77 -6.58 34.03 12.23
N PRO A 78 -7.84 34.51 12.33
CA PRO A 78 -8.86 33.89 13.18
C PRO A 78 -9.08 32.42 12.82
N CYS A 79 -9.21 31.56 13.83
CA CYS A 79 -9.34 30.11 13.60
C CYS A 79 -10.57 29.73 12.75
N SER A 80 -11.65 30.51 12.79
CA SER A 80 -12.85 30.30 11.96
C SER A 80 -12.59 30.44 10.46
N CYS A 81 -11.47 31.07 10.05
CA CYS A 81 -11.07 31.21 8.65
C CYS A 81 -10.18 30.06 8.15
N LEU A 82 -9.65 29.21 9.05
CA LEU A 82 -8.70 28.16 8.68
C LEU A 82 -9.29 27.14 7.71
N GLN A 83 -10.56 26.78 7.87
CA GLN A 83 -11.25 25.89 6.93
C GLN A 83 -11.32 26.50 5.53
N VAL A 84 -11.63 27.80 5.44
CA VAL A 84 -11.66 28.53 4.17
C VAL A 84 -10.26 28.56 3.52
N CYS A 85 -9.21 28.73 4.33
CA CYS A 85 -7.83 28.67 3.86
C CYS A 85 -7.49 27.31 3.23
N VAL A 86 -7.87 26.21 3.89
CA VAL A 86 -7.74 24.84 3.36
C VAL A 86 -8.51 24.68 2.04
N ASP A 87 -9.74 25.19 1.96
CA ASP A 87 -10.56 25.11 0.74
C ASP A 87 -9.98 25.91 -0.42
N VAL A 88 -9.38 27.08 -0.16
CA VAL A 88 -8.68 27.86 -1.17
C VAL A 88 -7.45 27.09 -1.65
N ALA A 89 -6.62 26.56 -0.74
CA ALA A 89 -5.44 25.77 -1.11
C ALA A 89 -5.80 24.52 -1.92
N GLY A 90 -6.85 23.78 -1.53
CA GLY A 90 -7.36 22.63 -2.29
C GLY A 90 -7.78 22.98 -3.71
N ARG A 91 -8.45 24.12 -3.91
CA ARG A 91 -8.81 24.62 -5.26
C ARG A 91 -7.61 24.95 -6.12
N PHE A 92 -6.55 25.54 -5.56
CA PHE A 92 -5.30 25.74 -6.30
C PHE A 92 -4.62 24.40 -6.63
N GLY A 93 -4.76 23.38 -5.77
CA GLY A 93 -4.39 22.00 -6.08
C GLY A 93 -5.04 21.49 -7.39
N LEU A 94 -6.31 21.84 -7.61
CA LEU A 94 -7.09 21.43 -8.79
C LEU A 94 -6.88 22.33 -10.03
N GLN A 95 -6.05 23.36 -9.94
CA GLN A 95 -5.78 24.26 -11.06
C GLN A 95 -5.07 23.51 -12.19
N THR A 96 -5.64 23.48 -13.39
CA THR A 96 -5.10 22.69 -14.51
C THR A 96 -4.14 23.47 -15.42
N ARG A 97 -4.16 24.81 -15.37
CA ARG A 97 -3.33 25.67 -16.22
C ARG A 97 -1.84 25.56 -15.91
N GLU A 98 -1.48 25.43 -14.65
CA GLU A 98 -0.08 25.41 -14.21
C GLU A 98 0.16 24.31 -13.18
N LEU A 99 0.87 23.26 -13.60
CA LEU A 99 1.15 22.09 -12.75
C LEU A 99 1.90 22.47 -11.46
N ASN A 100 2.85 23.41 -11.54
CA ASN A 100 3.64 23.83 -10.38
C ASN A 100 2.78 24.45 -9.27
N ILE A 101 1.72 25.17 -9.65
CA ILE A 101 0.77 25.74 -8.68
C ILE A 101 0.05 24.62 -7.93
N SER A 102 -0.42 23.58 -8.65
CA SER A 102 -1.05 22.42 -8.02
C SER A 102 -0.12 21.71 -7.04
N LEU A 103 1.12 21.44 -7.44
CA LEU A 103 2.10 20.75 -6.60
C LEU A 103 2.49 21.59 -5.38
N THR A 104 2.67 22.89 -5.55
CA THR A 104 2.99 23.80 -4.44
C THR A 104 1.80 23.93 -3.48
N ALA A 105 0.58 23.99 -4.00
CA ALA A 105 -0.64 24.04 -3.17
C ALA A 105 -0.82 22.78 -2.31
N ILE A 106 -0.46 21.60 -2.83
CA ILE A 106 -0.40 20.36 -2.03
C ILE A 106 0.62 20.50 -0.89
N GLY A 107 1.78 21.12 -1.15
CA GLY A 107 2.73 21.48 -0.11
C GLY A 107 2.17 22.45 0.93
N LEU A 108 1.37 23.44 0.51
CA LEU A 108 0.69 24.35 1.44
C LEU A 108 -0.31 23.61 2.34
N LEU A 109 -1.03 22.60 1.83
CA LEU A 109 -1.93 21.76 2.64
C LEU A 109 -1.16 20.99 3.73
N TRP A 110 0.05 20.53 3.45
CA TRP A 110 0.95 19.98 4.48
C TRP A 110 1.30 21.03 5.53
N ASN A 111 1.74 22.22 5.12
CA ASN A 111 2.12 23.29 6.05
C ASN A 111 0.96 23.71 6.97
N ILE A 112 -0.26 23.80 6.41
CA ILE A 112 -1.47 24.07 7.19
C ILE A 112 -1.74 22.95 8.21
N SER A 113 -1.51 21.69 7.83
CA SER A 113 -1.64 20.54 8.73
C SER A 113 -0.63 20.58 9.89
N ASP A 114 0.64 20.88 9.59
CA ASP A 114 1.67 21.05 10.61
C ASP A 114 1.32 22.20 11.57
N TYR A 115 0.77 23.29 11.03
CA TYR A 115 0.28 24.40 11.84
C TYR A 115 -0.86 23.98 12.79
N PHE A 116 -1.84 23.19 12.31
CA PHE A 116 -2.92 22.67 13.15
C PHE A 116 -2.42 21.81 14.30
N SER A 117 -1.42 20.97 14.03
CA SER A 117 -0.79 20.09 15.02
C SER A 117 -0.02 20.89 16.08
N GLN A 118 0.82 21.84 15.65
CA GLN A 118 1.65 22.66 16.55
C GLN A 118 0.85 23.63 17.42
N ASN A 119 -0.35 24.03 16.99
CA ASN A 119 -1.18 25.04 17.65
C ASN A 119 -2.50 24.48 18.20
N HIS A 120 -2.53 23.17 18.51
CA HIS A 120 -3.73 22.45 18.94
C HIS A 120 -4.52 23.19 20.04
N GLU A 121 -3.88 23.54 21.15
CA GLU A 121 -4.56 24.19 22.30
C GLU A 121 -5.18 25.53 21.96
N ARG A 122 -4.47 26.37 21.17
CA ARG A 122 -4.96 27.68 20.73
C ARG A 122 -6.20 27.53 19.87
N ILE A 123 -6.14 26.64 18.87
CA ILE A 123 -7.21 26.47 17.88
C ILE A 123 -8.45 25.89 18.56
N VAL A 124 -8.28 24.88 19.43
CA VAL A 124 -9.39 24.31 20.20
C VAL A 124 -10.02 25.35 21.12
N GLY A 125 -9.23 26.16 21.81
CA GLY A 125 -9.71 27.21 22.71
C GLY A 125 -10.51 28.30 21.99
N GLU A 126 -10.06 28.76 20.83
CA GLU A 126 -10.75 29.80 20.04
C GLU A 126 -12.03 29.27 19.40
N LEU A 127 -12.02 28.06 18.85
CA LEU A 127 -13.20 27.48 18.19
C LEU A 127 -14.29 27.02 19.16
N ALA A 128 -13.95 26.74 20.42
CA ALA A 128 -14.92 26.39 21.46
C ALA A 128 -15.85 27.56 21.85
N GLY A 129 -15.46 28.81 21.55
CA GLY A 129 -16.23 30.01 21.88
C GLY A 129 -17.33 30.38 20.90
N GLU A 130 -17.39 29.74 19.72
CA GLU A 130 -18.44 30.02 18.73
C GLU A 130 -19.71 29.20 19.02
N PRO A 131 -20.90 29.83 19.13
CA PRO A 131 -22.14 29.10 19.36
C PRO A 131 -22.44 28.22 18.14
N GLY A 132 -22.20 26.91 18.28
CA GLY A 132 -22.46 25.94 17.24
C GLY A 132 -23.92 25.96 16.81
N GLY A 133 -24.17 26.36 15.57
CA GLY A 133 -25.48 26.30 14.91
C GLY A 133 -25.87 24.87 14.50
N GLY A 134 -25.76 23.92 15.42
CA GLY A 134 -26.14 22.53 15.20
C GLY A 134 -27.62 22.31 15.48
N SER A 135 -28.37 21.86 14.47
CA SER A 135 -29.72 21.32 14.65
C SER A 135 -29.63 20.05 15.51
N GLU A 136 -30.49 19.92 16.52
CA GLU A 136 -30.59 18.72 17.36
C GLU A 136 -30.86 17.48 16.48
N GLY A 137 -29.91 16.53 16.43
CA GLY A 137 -30.13 15.21 15.82
C GLY A 137 -29.00 14.66 14.95
N GLU A 138 -28.03 15.47 14.52
CA GLU A 138 -26.89 15.01 13.69
C GLU A 138 -25.59 15.05 14.51
N LEU A 139 -24.84 13.94 14.53
CA LEU A 139 -23.53 13.86 15.20
C LEU A 139 -22.52 14.74 14.44
N THR A 140 -22.49 16.04 14.75
CA THR A 140 -21.56 17.00 14.16
C THR A 140 -20.16 16.80 14.73
N LEU A 141 -19.15 16.73 13.85
CA LEU A 141 -17.75 16.63 14.26
C LEU A 141 -17.32 17.85 15.10
N PRO A 142 -16.39 17.68 16.05
CA PRO A 142 -15.76 18.79 16.73
C PRO A 142 -15.15 19.79 15.72
N PRO A 143 -15.20 21.12 15.98
CA PRO A 143 -14.70 22.13 15.05
C PRO A 143 -13.23 21.92 14.63
N TYR A 144 -12.37 21.50 15.57
CA TYR A 144 -10.96 21.18 15.29
C TYR A 144 -10.82 19.97 14.35
N ASP A 145 -11.60 18.92 14.59
CA ASP A 145 -11.61 17.70 13.77
C ASP A 145 -12.22 17.97 12.38
N ALA A 146 -13.15 18.92 12.26
CA ALA A 146 -13.66 19.39 10.98
C ALA A 146 -12.57 20.03 10.09
N LEU A 147 -11.57 20.70 10.69
CA LEU A 147 -10.40 21.23 9.95
C LEU A 147 -9.57 20.10 9.34
N TRP A 148 -9.29 19.05 10.12
CA TRP A 148 -8.57 17.87 9.62
C TRP A 148 -9.35 17.15 8.52
N MET A 149 -10.66 16.98 8.71
CA MET A 149 -11.53 16.40 7.67
C MET A 149 -11.52 17.24 6.38
N SER A 150 -11.50 18.57 6.47
CA SER A 150 -11.37 19.44 5.29
C SER A 150 -10.07 19.17 4.53
N VAL A 151 -8.93 19.06 5.23
CA VAL A 151 -7.63 18.72 4.62
C VAL A 151 -7.67 17.35 3.94
N PHE A 152 -8.18 16.32 4.64
CA PHE A 152 -8.22 14.97 4.11
C PHE A 152 -9.12 14.84 2.88
N LEU A 153 -10.27 15.52 2.88
CA LEU A 153 -11.17 15.54 1.72
C LEU A 153 -10.53 16.25 0.52
N ARG A 154 -9.90 17.42 0.72
CA ARG A 154 -9.20 18.13 -0.36
C ARG A 154 -8.04 17.33 -0.95
N LEU A 155 -7.22 16.70 -0.11
CA LEU A 155 -6.15 15.83 -0.59
C LEU A 155 -6.72 14.56 -1.27
N GLY A 156 -7.82 14.01 -0.77
CA GLY A 156 -8.53 12.88 -1.38
C GLY A 156 -9.08 13.19 -2.78
N GLU A 157 -9.64 14.38 -2.99
CA GLU A 157 -10.06 14.87 -4.31
C GLU A 157 -8.87 14.93 -5.29
N LEU A 158 -7.72 15.40 -4.83
CA LEU A 158 -6.49 15.51 -5.64
C LEU A 158 -5.87 14.14 -5.97
N CYS A 159 -6.13 13.11 -5.16
CA CYS A 159 -5.66 11.74 -5.41
C CYS A 159 -6.30 11.10 -6.65
N VAL A 160 -7.39 11.68 -7.18
CA VAL A 160 -8.07 11.22 -8.40
C VAL A 160 -7.98 12.23 -9.56
N ASP A 161 -7.08 13.21 -9.47
CA ASP A 161 -6.80 14.17 -10.54
C ASP A 161 -6.34 13.47 -11.84
N GLN A 162 -6.60 14.06 -13.00
CA GLN A 162 -6.19 13.50 -14.29
C GLN A 162 -4.66 13.40 -14.42
N ARG A 163 -3.92 14.30 -13.78
CA ARG A 163 -2.46 14.43 -13.89
C ARG A 163 -1.77 13.50 -12.88
N PRO A 164 -0.94 12.55 -13.33
CA PRO A 164 -0.27 11.58 -12.45
C PRO A 164 0.60 12.22 -11.35
N ALA A 165 1.29 13.31 -11.69
CA ALA A 165 2.14 14.03 -10.73
C ALA A 165 1.34 14.59 -9.54
N VAL A 166 0.12 15.11 -9.81
CA VAL A 166 -0.78 15.64 -8.78
C VAL A 166 -1.31 14.50 -7.91
N ARG A 167 -1.78 13.40 -8.51
CA ARG A 167 -2.25 12.22 -7.76
C ARG A 167 -1.17 11.68 -6.83
N LYS A 168 0.06 11.53 -7.34
CA LYS A 168 1.19 11.04 -6.57
C LYS A 168 1.52 11.95 -5.40
N SER A 169 1.66 13.25 -5.64
CA SER A 169 1.98 14.22 -4.60
C SER A 169 0.87 14.28 -3.55
N ALA A 170 -0.40 14.35 -3.97
CA ALA A 170 -1.54 14.40 -3.07
C ALA A 170 -1.69 13.13 -2.23
N GLY A 171 -1.52 11.94 -2.83
CA GLY A 171 -1.57 10.68 -2.11
C GLY A 171 -0.45 10.57 -1.07
N GLN A 172 0.78 10.94 -1.44
CA GLN A 172 1.90 10.96 -0.49
C GLN A 172 1.64 11.92 0.67
N THR A 173 1.18 13.14 0.39
CA THR A 173 0.82 14.11 1.41
C THR A 173 -0.33 13.61 2.29
N LEU A 174 -1.42 13.09 1.72
CA LEU A 174 -2.58 12.58 2.46
C LEU A 174 -2.17 11.52 3.49
N PHE A 175 -1.50 10.46 3.04
CA PHE A 175 -1.14 9.36 3.92
C PHE A 175 -0.05 9.78 4.92
N SER A 176 0.86 10.67 4.53
CA SER A 176 1.83 11.25 5.48
C SER A 176 1.12 12.06 6.55
N THR A 177 0.18 12.92 6.19
CA THR A 177 -0.56 13.77 7.14
C THR A 177 -1.34 12.91 8.14
N ILE A 178 -2.06 11.89 7.66
CA ILE A 178 -2.78 10.95 8.53
C ILE A 178 -1.81 10.17 9.42
N THR A 179 -0.70 9.67 8.88
CA THR A 179 0.27 8.89 9.67
C THR A 179 0.93 9.74 10.75
N THR A 180 1.32 10.97 10.44
CA THR A 180 2.03 11.86 11.37
C THR A 180 1.11 12.46 12.43
N HIS A 181 -0.10 12.90 12.05
CA HIS A 181 -0.97 13.70 12.92
C HIS A 181 -2.25 12.96 13.38
N GLY A 182 -2.47 11.72 12.94
CA GLY A 182 -3.69 10.95 13.22
C GLY A 182 -3.97 10.69 14.71
N ALA A 183 -2.94 10.69 15.56
CA ALA A 183 -3.10 10.53 17.01
C ALA A 183 -3.86 11.69 17.68
N LEU A 184 -4.01 12.83 17.00
CA LEU A 184 -4.77 14.00 17.48
C LEU A 184 -6.28 13.84 17.27
N LEU A 185 -6.72 12.88 16.46
CA LEU A 185 -8.13 12.73 16.07
C LEU A 185 -8.93 12.00 17.14
N GLN A 186 -10.18 12.42 17.36
CA GLN A 186 -11.11 11.71 18.23
C GLN A 186 -11.62 10.40 17.59
N PRO A 187 -12.07 9.41 18.39
CA PRO A 187 -12.57 8.14 17.85
C PRO A 187 -13.68 8.28 16.79
N HIS A 188 -14.66 9.15 17.01
CA HIS A 188 -15.74 9.40 16.03
C HIS A 188 -15.22 9.99 14.71
N THR A 189 -14.14 10.77 14.77
CA THR A 189 -13.49 11.33 13.60
C THR A 189 -12.72 10.26 12.84
N TRP A 190 -12.05 9.33 13.53
CA TRP A 190 -11.45 8.15 12.91
C TRP A 190 -12.47 7.30 12.14
N GLN A 191 -13.66 7.11 12.70
CA GLN A 191 -14.77 6.46 11.99
C GLN A 191 -15.10 7.23 10.70
N THR A 192 -15.19 8.56 10.77
CA THR A 192 -15.46 9.39 9.59
C THR A 192 -14.32 9.31 8.56
N VAL A 193 -13.05 9.29 8.98
CA VAL A 193 -11.88 9.15 8.09
C VAL A 193 -11.94 7.83 7.32
N LEU A 194 -12.26 6.71 7.98
CA LEU A 194 -12.41 5.40 7.31
C LEU A 194 -13.48 5.46 6.20
N TRP A 195 -14.68 5.92 6.54
CA TRP A 195 -15.86 5.76 5.70
C TRP A 195 -16.08 6.90 4.70
N LYS A 196 -15.53 8.10 4.94
CA LYS A 196 -15.67 9.26 4.07
C LYS A 196 -14.40 9.62 3.30
N VAL A 197 -13.23 9.12 3.71
CA VAL A 197 -11.95 9.41 3.04
C VAL A 197 -11.32 8.14 2.48
N LEU A 198 -10.91 7.20 3.32
CA LEU A 198 -10.03 6.09 2.90
C LEU A 198 -10.73 5.09 1.98
N PHE A 199 -11.88 4.53 2.38
CA PHE A 199 -12.60 3.56 1.54
C PHE A 199 -13.17 4.19 0.26
N PRO A 200 -13.78 5.39 0.29
CA PRO A 200 -14.17 6.07 -0.95
C PRO A 200 -13.00 6.32 -1.90
N LEU A 201 -11.82 6.67 -1.38
CA LEU A 201 -10.63 6.83 -2.20
C LEU A 201 -10.22 5.52 -2.89
N LEU A 202 -10.18 4.40 -2.16
CA LEU A 202 -9.89 3.08 -2.75
C LEU A 202 -10.90 2.70 -3.84
N ASP A 203 -12.20 2.95 -3.60
CA ASP A 203 -13.24 2.67 -4.59
C ASP A 203 -13.11 3.54 -5.85
N ASN A 204 -12.86 4.84 -5.69
CA ASN A 204 -12.68 5.75 -6.81
C ASN A 204 -11.45 5.39 -7.66
N VAL A 205 -10.31 5.11 -7.02
CA VAL A 205 -9.09 4.71 -7.73
C VAL A 205 -9.28 3.36 -8.44
N LYS A 206 -9.96 2.40 -7.81
CA LYS A 206 -10.31 1.12 -8.45
C LYS A 206 -11.17 1.32 -9.69
N LYS A 207 -12.21 2.17 -9.62
CA LYS A 207 -13.10 2.48 -10.76
C LYS A 207 -12.35 3.17 -11.90
N LEU A 208 -11.55 4.20 -11.59
CA LEU A 208 -10.80 4.95 -12.60
C LEU A 208 -9.70 4.10 -13.25
N SER A 209 -9.01 3.25 -12.47
CA SER A 209 -8.05 2.28 -12.98
C SER A 209 -8.69 1.26 -13.93
N ALA A 210 -9.92 0.82 -13.66
CA ALA A 210 -10.64 -0.12 -14.53
C ALA A 210 -11.10 0.51 -15.86
N ILE A 211 -11.36 1.81 -15.89
CA ILE A 211 -11.80 2.55 -17.09
C ILE A 211 -10.59 3.08 -17.89
N ALA A 212 -9.41 3.18 -17.26
CA ALA A 212 -8.21 3.69 -17.89
C ALA A 212 -7.86 2.92 -19.18
N SER A 213 -7.67 3.66 -20.27
CA SER A 213 -7.35 3.07 -21.56
C SER A 213 -5.98 2.38 -21.52
N GLY A 214 -5.92 1.18 -22.09
CA GLY A 214 -4.66 0.56 -22.52
C GLY A 214 -4.12 1.16 -23.82
N ARG A 215 -4.90 2.05 -24.46
CA ARG A 215 -4.54 2.78 -25.69
C ARG A 215 -3.89 4.12 -25.31
N ARG A 216 -2.89 4.52 -26.10
CA ARG A 216 -2.14 5.77 -25.93
C ARG A 216 -3.05 6.98 -26.19
N ASP A 217 -2.80 8.09 -25.51
CA ASP A 217 -3.30 9.40 -25.98
C ASP A 217 -2.36 9.87 -27.09
N ASP A 218 -2.83 9.89 -28.33
CA ASP A 218 -2.06 10.16 -29.55
C ASP A 218 -1.63 11.65 -29.72
N THR A 219 -1.51 12.43 -28.64
CA THR A 219 -1.37 13.90 -28.75
C THR A 219 0.05 14.46 -28.68
N ASN A 220 1.12 13.65 -28.70
CA ASN A 220 2.49 14.16 -28.87
C ASN A 220 3.43 13.08 -29.46
N GLU A 221 3.32 12.82 -30.75
CA GLU A 221 4.37 12.15 -31.52
C GLU A 221 5.35 13.19 -32.04
N GLU A 222 6.55 13.26 -31.48
CA GLU A 222 7.79 13.36 -32.26
C GLU A 222 9.03 13.17 -31.35
N ASN A 223 9.81 12.14 -31.67
CA ASN A 223 11.12 11.77 -31.11
C ASN A 223 11.20 11.38 -29.63
N ILE A 224 11.30 10.08 -29.34
CA ILE A 224 12.32 9.45 -28.45
C ILE A 224 12.10 7.94 -28.46
N LEU A 225 12.90 7.20 -29.22
CA LEU A 225 12.71 5.79 -29.58
C LEU A 225 12.93 4.73 -28.46
N MET A 226 12.97 5.09 -27.17
CA MET A 226 13.25 4.10 -26.09
C MET A 226 12.53 4.32 -24.74
N HIS A 227 11.52 5.19 -24.63
CA HIS A 227 10.76 5.40 -23.36
C HIS A 227 9.27 5.00 -23.42
N HIS A 228 8.82 4.36 -24.49
CA HIS A 228 7.40 4.17 -24.85
C HIS A 228 6.62 3.05 -24.12
N SER A 229 7.21 2.41 -23.10
CA SER A 229 6.53 1.39 -22.30
C SER A 229 5.90 1.96 -21.02
N ARG A 230 6.33 3.13 -20.53
CA ARG A 230 5.91 3.69 -19.22
C ARG A 230 4.66 4.58 -19.27
N ASP A 231 4.19 4.97 -20.44
CA ASP A 231 3.27 6.12 -20.58
C ASP A 231 1.80 5.77 -20.88
N THR A 232 1.36 4.53 -20.66
CA THR A 232 -0.09 4.26 -20.78
C THR A 232 -0.83 4.78 -19.56
N ALA A 233 -2.03 5.33 -19.77
CA ALA A 233 -2.92 5.75 -18.69
C ALA A 233 -3.13 4.61 -17.68
N GLN A 234 -3.27 3.37 -18.17
CA GLN A 234 -3.38 2.17 -17.35
C GLN A 234 -2.20 1.99 -16.37
N LYS A 235 -0.95 2.24 -16.77
CA LYS A 235 0.21 2.13 -15.88
C LYS A 235 0.24 3.23 -14.82
N GLN A 236 -0.09 4.45 -15.21
CA GLN A 236 -0.15 5.58 -14.27
C GLN A 236 -1.26 5.41 -13.22
N TRP A 237 -2.38 4.79 -13.60
CA TRP A 237 -3.44 4.41 -12.66
C TRP A 237 -3.06 3.20 -11.81
N ALA A 238 -2.30 2.25 -12.34
CA ALA A 238 -1.72 1.17 -11.55
C ALA A 238 -0.79 1.71 -10.45
N GLU A 239 0.09 2.66 -10.77
CA GLU A 239 0.94 3.35 -9.76
C GLU A 239 0.10 4.04 -8.68
N THR A 240 -1.01 4.66 -9.07
CA THR A 240 -1.95 5.32 -8.14
C THR A 240 -2.65 4.30 -7.24
N GLN A 241 -3.06 3.16 -7.81
CA GLN A 241 -3.67 2.07 -7.06
C GLN A 241 -2.70 1.44 -6.06
N VAL A 242 -1.44 1.24 -6.46
CA VAL A 242 -0.37 0.78 -5.56
C VAL A 242 -0.16 1.76 -4.41
N LEU A 243 -0.02 3.05 -4.72
CA LEU A 243 0.18 4.10 -3.72
C LEU A 243 -0.97 4.18 -2.71
N THR A 244 -2.21 4.14 -3.20
CA THR A 244 -3.40 4.27 -2.34
C THR A 244 -3.66 3.03 -1.49
N LEU A 245 -3.50 1.82 -2.04
CA LEU A 245 -3.64 0.59 -1.27
C LEU A 245 -2.57 0.49 -0.17
N ALA A 246 -1.30 0.77 -0.51
CA ALA A 246 -0.22 0.78 0.46
C ALA A 246 -0.40 1.88 1.53
N GLY A 247 -0.87 3.06 1.13
CA GLY A 247 -1.17 4.14 2.05
C GLY A 247 -2.25 3.78 3.08
N VAL A 248 -3.36 3.19 2.63
CA VAL A 248 -4.42 2.76 3.55
C VAL A 248 -3.95 1.62 4.45
N ALA A 249 -3.24 0.62 3.91
CA ALA A 249 -2.66 -0.46 4.70
C ALA A 249 -1.72 0.08 5.81
N ARG A 250 -0.88 1.06 5.47
CA ARG A 250 -0.02 1.74 6.45
C ARG A 250 -0.81 2.48 7.52
N VAL A 251 -1.88 3.19 7.16
CA VAL A 251 -2.74 3.86 8.16
C VAL A 251 -3.34 2.84 9.13
N PHE A 252 -3.82 1.70 8.63
CA PHE A 252 -4.34 0.61 9.47
C PHE A 252 -3.28 0.01 10.40
N TYR A 253 -2.04 -0.04 9.95
CA TYR A 253 -0.91 -0.50 10.75
C TYR A 253 -0.51 0.56 11.81
N SER A 254 -0.28 1.80 11.40
CA SER A 254 0.25 2.88 12.25
C SER A 254 -0.73 3.35 13.32
N HIS A 255 -2.03 3.31 13.05
CA HIS A 255 -3.09 3.75 13.98
C HIS A 255 -3.98 2.59 14.44
N ARG A 256 -3.42 1.37 14.47
CA ARG A 256 -4.18 0.16 14.84
C ARG A 256 -4.86 0.29 16.20
N THR A 257 -4.18 0.90 17.16
CA THR A 257 -4.66 1.07 18.54
C THR A 257 -5.90 1.96 18.64
N GLU A 258 -5.96 3.01 17.82
CA GLU A 258 -7.07 3.96 17.73
C GLU A 258 -8.22 3.32 16.96
N LEU A 259 -7.92 2.66 15.85
CA LEU A 259 -8.91 2.00 15.00
C LEU A 259 -9.60 0.83 15.71
N GLN A 260 -8.88 0.04 16.52
CA GLN A 260 -9.46 -1.07 17.28
C GLN A 260 -10.47 -0.63 18.35
N GLN A 261 -10.45 0.64 18.77
CA GLN A 261 -11.43 1.18 19.71
C GLN A 261 -12.78 1.51 19.04
N LEU A 262 -12.85 1.46 17.71
CA LEU A 262 -14.07 1.69 16.95
C LEU A 262 -14.94 0.43 16.98
N GLY A 263 -16.22 0.59 17.30
CA GLY A 263 -17.17 -0.53 17.32
C GLY A 263 -17.41 -1.21 15.97
N ASP A 264 -17.06 -0.54 14.86
CA ASP A 264 -17.15 -1.08 13.50
C ASP A 264 -15.80 -1.48 12.89
N PHE A 265 -14.74 -1.56 13.71
CA PHE A 265 -13.41 -2.00 13.26
C PHE A 265 -13.42 -3.36 12.54
N PRO A 266 -14.14 -4.40 12.99
CA PRO A 266 -14.19 -5.68 12.26
C PRO A 266 -14.70 -5.53 10.84
N ARG A 267 -15.69 -4.65 10.61
CA ARG A 267 -16.21 -4.36 9.28
C ARG A 267 -15.15 -3.67 8.43
N ALA A 268 -14.44 -2.70 9.00
CA ALA A 268 -13.35 -2.01 8.31
C ALA A 268 -12.19 -2.96 7.96
N TRP A 269 -11.84 -3.88 8.86
CA TRP A 269 -10.82 -4.91 8.65
C TRP A 269 -11.18 -5.85 7.50
N VAL A 270 -12.41 -6.38 7.49
CA VAL A 270 -12.91 -7.23 6.40
C VAL A 270 -12.84 -6.48 5.07
N LEU A 271 -13.32 -5.23 5.04
CA LEU A 271 -13.34 -4.43 3.82
C LEU A 271 -11.93 -4.15 3.28
N LEU A 272 -10.96 -3.83 4.15
CA LEU A 272 -9.55 -3.68 3.73
C LEU A 272 -9.01 -4.97 3.11
N LEU A 273 -9.26 -6.12 3.73
CA LEU A 273 -8.82 -7.41 3.21
C LEU A 273 -9.49 -7.74 1.87
N GLU A 274 -10.75 -7.38 1.65
CA GLU A 274 -11.43 -7.52 0.35
C GLU A 274 -10.75 -6.66 -0.74
N TYR A 275 -10.35 -5.41 -0.43
CA TYR A 275 -9.59 -4.59 -1.38
C TYR A 275 -8.22 -5.21 -1.71
N ILE A 276 -7.52 -5.74 -0.70
CA ILE A 276 -6.25 -6.45 -0.87
C ILE A 276 -6.44 -7.68 -1.75
N GLU A 277 -7.48 -8.49 -1.49
CA GLU A 277 -7.79 -9.70 -2.27
C GLU A 277 -8.04 -9.37 -3.74
N VAL A 278 -8.91 -8.40 -4.00
CA VAL A 278 -9.24 -7.97 -5.38
C VAL A 278 -8.00 -7.44 -6.10
N ALA A 279 -7.15 -6.68 -5.40
CA ALA A 279 -5.91 -6.16 -5.98
C ALA A 279 -4.88 -7.27 -6.21
N ALA A 280 -4.73 -8.24 -5.30
CA ALA A 280 -3.83 -9.38 -5.44
C ALA A 280 -4.21 -10.29 -6.63
N LEU A 281 -5.49 -10.38 -6.95
CA LEU A 281 -6.02 -11.20 -8.05
C LEU A 281 -6.18 -10.44 -9.37
N CYS A 282 -5.76 -9.18 -9.44
CA CYS A 282 -5.82 -8.42 -10.68
C CYS A 282 -4.72 -8.86 -11.68
N LYS A 283 -4.96 -8.65 -12.97
CA LYS A 283 -4.03 -9.04 -14.05
C LYS A 283 -2.81 -8.12 -14.19
N ASN A 284 -2.63 -7.15 -13.29
CA ASN A 284 -1.49 -6.24 -13.29
C ASN A 284 -0.46 -6.72 -12.25
N GLY A 285 0.74 -7.09 -12.72
CA GLY A 285 1.83 -7.62 -11.87
C GLY A 285 2.31 -6.65 -10.78
N GLU A 286 2.27 -5.35 -11.02
CA GLU A 286 2.71 -4.33 -10.07
C GLU A 286 1.68 -4.16 -8.93
N VAL A 287 0.40 -4.04 -9.29
CA VAL A 287 -0.71 -3.92 -8.34
C VAL A 287 -0.86 -5.19 -7.49
N SER A 288 -0.83 -6.36 -8.14
CA SER A 288 -0.96 -7.65 -7.46
C SER A 288 0.17 -7.90 -6.46
N LEU A 289 1.42 -7.60 -6.83
CA LEU A 289 2.56 -7.72 -5.91
C LEU A 289 2.48 -6.70 -4.77
N ALA A 290 2.07 -5.46 -5.05
CA ALA A 290 1.89 -4.45 -4.02
C ALA A 290 0.81 -4.85 -3.01
N ALA A 291 -0.29 -5.46 -3.45
CA ALA A 291 -1.34 -5.94 -2.56
C ALA A 291 -0.83 -6.97 -1.55
N LEU A 292 0.03 -7.91 -1.98
CA LEU A 292 0.67 -8.87 -1.08
C LEU A 292 1.60 -8.19 -0.07
N LYS A 293 2.35 -7.17 -0.49
CA LYS A 293 3.19 -6.37 0.43
C LYS A 293 2.35 -5.60 1.44
N SER A 294 1.26 -4.99 1.01
CA SER A 294 0.29 -4.32 1.89
C SER A 294 -0.36 -5.31 2.87
N PHE A 295 -0.67 -6.53 2.42
CA PHE A 295 -1.13 -7.59 3.31
C PHE A 295 -0.07 -7.94 4.35
N GLN A 296 1.18 -8.11 3.92
CA GLN A 296 2.28 -8.37 4.85
C GLN A 296 2.45 -7.25 5.89
N GLU A 297 2.34 -5.98 5.48
CA GLU A 297 2.48 -4.81 6.36
C GLU A 297 1.43 -4.81 7.48
N ILE A 298 0.15 -5.07 7.17
CA ILE A 298 -0.95 -5.01 8.16
C ILE A 298 -0.95 -6.16 9.18
N LEU A 299 -0.16 -7.22 8.94
CA LEU A 299 -0.10 -8.41 9.80
C LEU A 299 0.96 -8.31 10.91
N HIS A 300 1.94 -7.42 10.78
CA HIS A 300 2.98 -7.29 11.81
C HIS A 300 2.45 -6.39 12.94
N PRO A 301 2.32 -6.85 14.20
CA PRO A 301 1.77 -6.00 15.26
C PRO A 301 2.81 -5.12 15.95
N ASN A 302 4.10 -5.23 15.61
CA ASN A 302 5.17 -4.49 16.28
C ASN A 302 6.26 -4.11 15.28
N GLY A 303 6.69 -2.84 15.32
CA GLY A 303 7.73 -2.29 14.48
C GLY A 303 9.02 -3.10 14.53
N VAL A 304 9.24 -3.87 13.47
CA VAL A 304 10.58 -3.99 12.91
C VAL A 304 10.57 -3.07 11.72
N THR A 305 11.00 -1.83 11.92
CA THR A 305 11.61 -1.06 10.85
C THR A 305 12.67 -1.96 10.24
N THR A 306 12.43 -2.46 9.03
CA THR A 306 13.53 -2.93 8.20
C THR A 306 14.54 -1.79 8.16
N PRO A 307 15.80 -2.00 8.56
CA PRO A 307 16.80 -0.96 8.40
C PRO A 307 16.80 -0.56 6.94
N ASP A 308 16.67 0.74 6.67
CA ASP A 308 16.78 1.31 5.33
C ASP A 308 18.04 0.74 4.68
N THR A 309 17.88 -0.20 3.75
CA THR A 309 18.94 -0.52 2.81
C THR A 309 19.01 0.64 1.82
N PRO A 310 20.11 1.39 1.77
CA PRO A 310 20.28 2.46 0.81
C PRO A 310 20.48 1.82 -0.56
N HIS A 311 19.40 1.64 -1.33
CA HIS A 311 19.52 1.39 -2.77
C HIS A 311 19.82 2.72 -3.47
N GLY A 312 21.08 3.13 -3.39
CA GLY A 312 21.66 4.07 -4.34
C GLY A 312 22.04 3.31 -5.62
N ASP A 313 21.32 3.53 -6.71
CA ASP A 313 21.76 3.18 -8.07
C ASP A 313 22.58 4.37 -8.63
N PRO A 314 23.87 4.21 -8.99
CA PRO A 314 24.75 5.32 -9.37
C PRO A 314 24.62 5.83 -10.82
N THR A 315 23.51 5.57 -11.53
CA THR A 315 23.49 5.74 -13.00
C THR A 315 22.50 6.75 -13.60
N LYS A 316 21.99 7.72 -12.84
CA LYS A 316 21.22 8.84 -13.42
C LYS A 316 21.93 10.18 -13.24
N GLY A 317 22.41 10.74 -14.35
CA GLY A 317 22.98 12.08 -14.45
C GLY A 317 21.98 13.18 -14.04
N PRO A 318 22.47 14.42 -13.80
CA PRO A 318 21.71 15.45 -13.12
C PRO A 318 20.67 16.08 -14.05
N LEU A 319 19.39 16.02 -13.66
CA LEU A 319 18.36 16.94 -14.15
C LEU A 319 18.36 18.24 -13.31
N PRO A 320 17.88 19.38 -13.84
CA PRO A 320 18.22 20.71 -13.36
C PRO A 320 17.61 21.03 -12.00
N LYS A 321 18.40 21.73 -11.19
CA LYS A 321 18.03 22.26 -9.86
C LYS A 321 16.87 23.25 -10.00
N LEU A 322 15.75 22.97 -9.35
CA LEU A 322 14.86 24.01 -8.84
C LEU A 322 15.27 24.29 -7.39
N ASP A 323 15.46 25.56 -7.06
CA ASP A 323 15.97 26.00 -5.76
C ASP A 323 15.03 25.60 -4.60
N PRO A 324 15.55 25.15 -3.45
CA PRO A 324 14.75 24.85 -2.27
C PRO A 324 14.34 26.13 -1.52
N VAL A 325 13.08 26.17 -1.09
CA VAL A 325 12.59 27.11 -0.06
C VAL A 325 13.33 26.83 1.28
N PRO A 326 13.76 27.85 2.05
CA PRO A 326 14.65 27.65 3.19
C PRO A 326 13.98 26.93 4.37
N ARG A 327 14.64 25.90 4.90
CA ARG A 327 14.33 25.31 6.21
C ARG A 327 14.91 26.18 7.33
N MET A 328 14.05 26.77 8.16
CA MET A 328 14.46 27.37 9.44
C MET A 328 14.62 26.25 10.47
N ALA A 329 15.81 26.15 11.06
CA ALA A 329 16.10 25.23 12.15
C ALA A 329 15.49 25.75 13.46
N GLY A 330 14.58 24.98 14.05
CA GLY A 330 14.06 25.18 15.40
C GLY A 330 14.55 24.06 16.31
N ASP A 331 15.20 24.43 17.40
CA ASP A 331 15.76 23.55 18.43
C ASP A 331 14.61 22.87 19.21
N HIS A 332 14.43 21.56 19.05
CA HIS A 332 13.34 20.81 19.69
C HIS A 332 13.77 20.29 21.06
N SER A 333 13.43 21.02 22.12
CA SER A 333 13.35 20.46 23.47
C SER A 333 11.94 19.88 23.69
N ILE A 334 11.86 18.57 23.84
CA ILE A 334 10.63 17.81 24.11
C ILE A 334 10.15 18.09 25.55
N PRO A 335 8.91 18.57 25.79
CA PRO A 335 8.36 18.64 27.13
C PRO A 335 8.07 17.24 27.67
N LYS A 336 8.70 16.91 28.80
CA LYS A 336 8.37 15.74 29.62
C LYS A 336 7.17 16.08 30.51
N ASP A 337 5.97 15.67 30.12
CA ASP A 337 4.94 15.18 31.05
C ASP A 337 3.64 14.85 30.30
N LEU A 338 3.41 13.57 30.03
CA LEU A 338 2.09 12.97 29.80
C LEU A 338 2.13 11.51 30.28
N GLY A 339 2.48 11.34 31.56
CA GLY A 339 2.42 10.07 32.26
C GLY A 339 1.02 9.82 32.83
N LYS A 340 0.08 9.39 31.98
CA LYS A 340 -1.11 8.61 32.40
C LYS A 340 -1.44 7.63 31.28
N VAL A 341 -0.80 6.46 31.34
CA VAL A 341 -1.15 5.27 30.56
C VAL A 341 -2.59 4.90 30.91
N THR A 342 -3.53 5.27 30.06
CA THR A 342 -4.88 4.72 30.06
C THR A 342 -4.77 3.24 29.72
N LYS A 343 -5.32 2.43 30.62
CA LYS A 343 -5.39 0.97 30.56
C LYS A 343 -6.01 0.57 29.21
N ILE A 344 -5.24 -0.11 28.37
CA ILE A 344 -5.71 -0.72 27.11
C ILE A 344 -6.90 -1.62 27.47
N CYS A 345 -8.07 -1.32 26.93
CA CYS A 345 -9.17 -2.29 26.91
C CYS A 345 -8.73 -3.38 25.93
N ALA A 346 -8.26 -4.52 26.46
CA ALA A 346 -8.05 -5.70 25.64
C ALA A 346 -9.40 -6.02 24.97
N GLY A 347 -9.43 -6.01 23.63
CA GLY A 347 -10.61 -6.43 22.87
C GLY A 347 -11.01 -7.85 23.24
N ASP A 348 -12.26 -8.22 22.96
CA ASP A 348 -12.74 -9.58 23.17
C ASP A 348 -11.82 -10.58 22.42
N PRO A 349 -11.19 -11.56 23.10
CA PRO A 349 -10.33 -12.56 22.45
C PRO A 349 -11.01 -13.29 21.30
N ASP A 350 -12.33 -13.47 21.36
CA ASP A 350 -13.09 -14.11 20.29
C ASP A 350 -13.23 -13.22 19.04
N GLU A 351 -13.35 -11.91 19.25
CA GLU A 351 -13.38 -10.91 18.17
C GLU A 351 -12.01 -10.84 17.48
N GLU A 352 -10.93 -10.77 18.25
CA GLU A 352 -9.57 -10.79 17.70
C GLU A 352 -9.31 -12.07 16.89
N ALA A 353 -9.72 -13.23 17.41
CA ALA A 353 -9.59 -14.48 16.68
C ALA A 353 -10.42 -14.50 15.37
N ALA A 354 -11.57 -13.85 15.33
CA ALA A 354 -12.39 -13.73 14.12
C ALA A 354 -11.72 -12.85 13.04
N LEU A 355 -11.02 -11.79 13.44
CA LEU A 355 -10.23 -10.94 12.52
C LEU A 355 -9.13 -11.74 11.82
N TRP A 356 -8.35 -12.50 12.59
CA TRP A 356 -7.26 -13.32 12.05
C TRP A 356 -7.75 -14.53 11.26
N SER A 357 -8.90 -15.10 11.64
CA SER A 357 -9.58 -16.13 10.84
C SER A 357 -10.01 -15.60 9.47
N THR A 358 -10.40 -14.33 9.39
CA THR A 358 -10.74 -13.67 8.12
C THR A 358 -9.48 -13.44 7.28
N ALA A 359 -8.38 -12.97 7.88
CA ALA A 359 -7.10 -12.84 7.19
C ALA A 359 -6.61 -14.20 6.63
N TRP A 360 -6.72 -15.28 7.41
CA TRP A 360 -6.44 -16.66 6.97
C TRP A 360 -7.28 -17.06 5.75
N ARG A 361 -8.57 -16.79 5.78
CA ARG A 361 -9.48 -17.08 4.66
C ARG A 361 -9.09 -16.32 3.40
N VAL A 362 -8.73 -15.05 3.52
CA VAL A 362 -8.32 -14.21 2.39
C VAL A 362 -6.98 -14.67 1.83
N TRP A 363 -5.99 -14.99 2.66
CA TRP A 363 -4.72 -15.56 2.21
C TRP A 363 -4.93 -16.87 1.42
N LEU A 364 -5.79 -17.76 1.95
CA LEU A 364 -6.16 -19.00 1.26
C LEU A 364 -6.84 -18.74 -0.07
N SER A 365 -7.76 -17.78 -0.12
CA SER A 365 -8.48 -17.41 -1.35
C SER A 365 -7.51 -16.90 -2.42
N ILE A 366 -6.65 -15.95 -2.06
CA ILE A 366 -5.61 -15.41 -2.95
C ILE A 366 -4.70 -16.53 -3.45
N GLY A 367 -4.16 -17.34 -2.53
CA GLY A 367 -3.24 -18.41 -2.90
C GLY A 367 -3.87 -19.48 -3.77
N THR A 368 -5.11 -19.87 -3.49
CA THR A 368 -5.87 -20.84 -4.28
C THR A 368 -6.16 -20.29 -5.68
N ALA A 369 -6.68 -19.07 -5.79
CA ALA A 369 -7.06 -18.47 -7.06
C ALA A 369 -5.83 -18.14 -7.93
N ALA A 370 -4.81 -17.51 -7.36
CA ALA A 370 -3.61 -17.11 -8.11
C ALA A 370 -2.78 -18.31 -8.62
N THR A 371 -2.79 -19.43 -7.90
CA THR A 371 -2.07 -20.65 -8.30
C THR A 371 -2.94 -21.67 -9.03
N THR A 372 -4.16 -21.27 -9.45
CA THR A 372 -5.00 -22.13 -10.29
C THR A 372 -4.50 -22.12 -11.73
N PRO A 373 -4.24 -23.29 -12.35
CA PRO A 373 -3.92 -23.34 -13.76
C PRO A 373 -5.03 -22.70 -14.59
N PRO A 374 -4.70 -21.76 -15.50
CA PRO A 374 -5.69 -21.12 -16.34
C PRO A 374 -6.40 -22.16 -17.23
N ALA A 375 -7.69 -21.94 -17.46
CA ALA A 375 -8.45 -22.76 -18.39
C ALA A 375 -7.82 -22.70 -19.80
N PRO A 376 -7.90 -23.77 -20.61
CA PRO A 376 -7.41 -23.74 -21.98
C PRO A 376 -8.21 -22.71 -22.79
N THR A 377 -7.63 -21.55 -23.04
CA THR A 377 -8.20 -20.49 -23.88
C THR A 377 -7.35 -20.31 -25.15
N GLU A 378 -8.01 -20.09 -26.30
CA GLU A 378 -7.33 -19.84 -27.57
C GLU A 378 -6.58 -18.49 -27.58
N ASP A 379 -7.04 -17.54 -26.76
CA ASP A 379 -6.46 -16.21 -26.64
C ASP A 379 -5.31 -16.19 -25.61
N LYS A 380 -4.07 -16.31 -26.09
CA LYS A 380 -2.84 -16.23 -25.27
C LYS A 380 -2.67 -14.87 -24.59
N SER A 381 -3.35 -13.81 -25.03
CA SER A 381 -3.24 -12.47 -24.44
C SER A 381 -3.94 -12.34 -23.09
N GLN A 382 -4.85 -13.27 -22.75
CA GLN A 382 -5.59 -13.28 -21.50
C GLN A 382 -4.92 -14.10 -20.39
N LEU A 383 -3.82 -14.78 -20.73
CA LEU A 383 -3.07 -15.67 -19.85
C LEU A 383 -2.21 -14.84 -18.89
N TYR A 384 -2.70 -14.65 -17.66
CA TYR A 384 -1.90 -14.09 -16.57
C TYR A 384 -1.27 -15.22 -15.77
N ILE A 385 0.06 -15.20 -15.63
CA ILE A 385 0.81 -16.15 -14.79
C ILE A 385 1.50 -15.33 -13.71
N PRO A 386 1.33 -15.66 -12.42
CA PRO A 386 1.99 -14.94 -11.34
C PRO A 386 3.51 -15.00 -11.46
N SER A 387 4.16 -13.89 -11.11
CA SER A 387 5.64 -13.82 -11.08
C SER A 387 6.21 -14.59 -9.88
N GLN A 388 7.49 -14.96 -9.96
CA GLN A 388 8.20 -15.57 -8.82
C GLN A 388 8.24 -14.64 -7.60
N ALA A 389 8.34 -13.32 -7.81
CA ALA A 389 8.26 -12.34 -6.74
C ALA A 389 6.89 -12.37 -6.04
N PHE A 390 5.79 -12.44 -6.81
CA PHE A 390 4.44 -12.56 -6.27
C PHE A 390 4.29 -13.83 -5.43
N LEU A 391 4.68 -14.99 -5.97
CA LEU A 391 4.56 -16.27 -5.26
C LEU A 391 5.41 -16.30 -3.98
N THR A 392 6.62 -15.75 -4.04
CA THR A 392 7.49 -15.65 -2.86
C THR A 392 6.84 -14.76 -1.81
N SER A 393 6.36 -13.56 -2.18
CA SER A 393 5.66 -12.67 -1.26
C SER A 393 4.41 -13.32 -0.66
N LEU A 394 3.65 -14.08 -1.44
CA LEU A 394 2.48 -14.81 -0.96
C LEU A 394 2.84 -15.79 0.16
N VAL A 395 3.90 -16.60 -0.04
CA VAL A 395 4.35 -17.57 0.96
C VAL A 395 4.92 -16.86 2.20
N MET A 396 5.63 -15.74 2.02
CA MET A 396 6.23 -14.98 3.12
C MET A 396 5.20 -14.28 4.04
N ILE A 397 3.94 -14.17 3.62
CA ILE A 397 2.85 -13.71 4.48
C ILE A 397 2.51 -14.74 5.59
N PHE A 398 2.64 -16.03 5.27
CA PHE A 398 2.17 -17.10 6.14
C PHE A 398 2.80 -17.10 7.55
N PRO A 399 4.12 -16.95 7.75
CA PRO A 399 4.71 -16.98 9.09
C PRO A 399 4.13 -15.93 10.05
N ALA A 400 3.90 -14.70 9.57
CA ALA A 400 3.30 -13.64 10.37
C ALA A 400 1.85 -13.99 10.73
N LEU A 401 1.07 -14.43 9.75
CA LEU A 401 -0.32 -14.84 9.94
C LEU A 401 -0.44 -16.05 10.89
N TYR A 402 0.49 -17.00 10.80
CA TYR A 402 0.53 -18.21 11.60
C TYR A 402 0.67 -17.91 13.09
N GLN A 403 1.42 -16.87 13.48
CA GLN A 403 1.52 -16.47 14.90
C GLN A 403 0.16 -16.21 15.54
N HIS A 404 -0.80 -15.70 14.75
CA HIS A 404 -2.14 -15.36 15.21
C HIS A 404 -3.14 -16.51 15.14
N ILE A 405 -2.87 -17.57 14.38
CA ILE A 405 -3.80 -18.70 14.21
C ILE A 405 -3.28 -20.03 14.76
N LYS A 406 -2.00 -20.11 15.17
CA LYS A 406 -1.32 -21.36 15.57
C LYS A 406 -2.04 -22.20 16.63
N HIS A 407 -2.69 -21.54 17.58
CA HIS A 407 -3.41 -22.18 18.69
C HIS A 407 -4.72 -22.86 18.23
N ARG A 408 -5.28 -22.45 17.09
CA ARG A 408 -6.47 -23.04 16.47
C ARG A 408 -6.16 -23.80 15.19
N PHE A 409 -4.89 -23.89 14.82
CA PHE A 409 -4.47 -24.50 13.57
C PHE A 409 -4.63 -26.03 13.65
N VAL A 410 -5.37 -26.61 12.70
CA VAL A 410 -5.66 -28.05 12.65
C VAL A 410 -5.14 -28.69 11.36
N VAL A 411 -5.17 -30.03 11.29
CA VAL A 411 -4.77 -30.81 10.11
C VAL A 411 -5.49 -30.33 8.83
N ALA A 412 -6.77 -29.96 8.93
CA ALA A 412 -7.53 -29.44 7.79
C ALA A 412 -6.96 -28.11 7.25
N ASP A 413 -6.40 -27.25 8.11
CA ASP A 413 -5.75 -26.01 7.68
C ASP A 413 -4.36 -26.27 7.12
N LEU A 414 -3.63 -27.25 7.68
CA LEU A 414 -2.38 -27.73 7.09
C LEU A 414 -2.61 -28.22 5.65
N LEU A 415 -3.63 -29.04 5.40
CA LEU A 415 -3.94 -29.51 4.04
C LEU A 415 -4.20 -28.37 3.05
N LYS A 416 -4.90 -27.30 3.49
CA LYS A 416 -5.13 -26.11 2.68
C LYS A 416 -3.83 -25.34 2.42
N LEU A 417 -3.00 -25.15 3.45
CA LEU A 417 -1.65 -24.58 3.30
C LEU A 417 -0.85 -25.39 2.29
N SER A 418 -0.78 -26.70 2.47
CA SER A 418 -0.01 -27.61 1.62
C SER A 418 -0.47 -27.56 0.17
N SER A 419 -1.77 -27.47 -0.07
CA SER A 419 -2.33 -27.27 -1.41
C SER A 419 -1.82 -25.98 -2.05
N VAL A 420 -1.84 -24.85 -1.35
CA VAL A 420 -1.35 -23.56 -1.88
C VAL A 420 0.15 -23.62 -2.16
N LEU A 421 0.96 -24.12 -1.22
CA LEU A 421 2.42 -24.21 -1.38
C LEU A 421 2.80 -25.14 -2.55
N GLN A 422 2.12 -26.28 -2.67
CA GLN A 422 2.34 -27.23 -3.75
C GLN A 422 2.01 -26.61 -5.11
N ARG A 423 0.87 -25.91 -5.20
CA ARG A 423 0.44 -25.25 -6.44
C ARG A 423 1.36 -24.09 -6.81
N ALA A 424 1.86 -23.33 -5.84
CA ALA A 424 2.84 -22.27 -6.08
C ALA A 424 4.13 -22.83 -6.73
N LEU A 425 4.64 -23.99 -6.27
CA LEU A 425 5.78 -24.66 -6.90
C LEU A 425 5.49 -25.12 -8.33
N THR A 426 4.25 -25.47 -8.64
CA THR A 426 3.90 -25.91 -10.00
C THR A 426 3.92 -24.78 -11.02
N VAL A 427 3.79 -23.51 -10.59
CA VAL A 427 3.75 -22.36 -11.51
C VAL A 427 5.08 -22.22 -12.26
N PRO A 428 5.08 -22.14 -13.60
CA PRO A 428 6.31 -22.09 -14.39
C PRO A 428 7.09 -20.79 -14.15
N VAL A 429 8.42 -20.90 -14.12
CA VAL A 429 9.33 -19.74 -14.05
C VAL A 429 9.46 -19.13 -15.45
N HIS A 430 9.18 -17.84 -15.60
CA HIS A 430 9.40 -17.11 -16.85
C HIS A 430 10.78 -16.43 -16.87
N SER A 431 11.43 -16.43 -18.05
CA SER A 431 12.78 -15.91 -18.29
C SER A 431 13.00 -14.47 -17.86
N ASP A 432 11.97 -13.61 -18.00
CA ASP A 432 12.09 -12.16 -17.78
C ASP A 432 12.20 -11.78 -16.29
N SER A 433 11.94 -12.74 -15.39
CA SER A 433 12.10 -12.59 -13.93
C SER A 433 13.34 -13.29 -13.39
N SER A 434 14.14 -13.94 -14.25
CA SER A 434 15.40 -14.54 -13.82
C SER A 434 16.36 -13.39 -13.53
N PRO A 435 16.76 -13.14 -12.26
CA PRO A 435 17.98 -12.38 -12.06
C PRO A 435 19.06 -13.10 -12.90
N PHE A 436 19.76 -12.31 -13.69
CA PHE A 436 20.92 -12.68 -14.50
C PHE A 436 21.56 -13.98 -14.01
N ILE A 437 21.53 -15.00 -14.86
CA ILE A 437 22.57 -16.01 -15.01
C ILE A 437 23.09 -16.52 -13.67
N ILE A 438 22.49 -17.59 -13.15
CA ILE A 438 23.18 -18.49 -12.21
C ILE A 438 24.58 -18.71 -12.79
N PRO A 439 25.67 -18.33 -12.08
CA PRO A 439 27.01 -18.67 -12.53
C PRO A 439 27.04 -20.17 -12.76
N ILE A 440 27.52 -20.60 -13.91
CA ILE A 440 27.69 -22.02 -14.27
C ILE A 440 28.57 -22.64 -13.16
N GLY A 441 27.95 -23.26 -12.14
CA GLY A 441 28.69 -23.75 -10.97
C GLY A 441 27.87 -24.07 -9.73
N GLU A 442 26.89 -23.25 -9.31
CA GLU A 442 26.13 -23.48 -8.06
C GLU A 442 24.62 -23.37 -8.28
N VAL A 443 23.94 -24.52 -8.36
CA VAL A 443 22.48 -24.58 -8.31
C VAL A 443 22.07 -24.32 -6.86
N THR A 444 21.51 -23.15 -6.57
CA THR A 444 21.08 -22.75 -5.22
C THR A 444 19.56 -22.73 -5.11
N LEU A 445 19.04 -22.81 -3.87
CA LEU A 445 17.60 -22.70 -3.59
C LEU A 445 17.05 -21.36 -4.09
N THR A 446 15.93 -21.39 -4.80
CA THR A 446 15.19 -20.17 -5.14
C THR A 446 14.60 -19.51 -3.89
N ALA A 447 14.25 -18.22 -4.00
CA ALA A 447 13.58 -17.50 -2.91
C ALA A 447 12.23 -18.14 -2.53
N LEU A 448 11.45 -18.57 -3.52
CA LEU A 448 10.18 -19.27 -3.30
C LEU A 448 10.38 -20.59 -2.55
N GLN A 449 11.31 -21.43 -3.01
CA GLN A 449 11.65 -22.69 -2.35
C GLN A 449 12.09 -22.46 -0.90
N SER A 450 12.95 -21.46 -0.66
CA SER A 450 13.40 -21.10 0.68
C SER A 450 12.24 -20.64 1.58
N ALA A 451 11.33 -19.81 1.05
CA ALA A 451 10.15 -19.35 1.77
C ALA A 451 9.20 -20.50 2.14
N ILE A 452 9.04 -21.49 1.25
CA ILE A 452 8.22 -22.68 1.50
C ILE A 452 8.83 -23.53 2.62
N LEU A 453 10.14 -23.75 2.61
CA LEU A 453 10.82 -24.47 3.70
C LEU A 453 10.68 -23.72 5.03
N ALA A 454 10.78 -22.39 5.01
CA ALA A 454 10.58 -21.58 6.21
C ALA A 454 9.15 -21.69 6.74
N ALA A 455 8.14 -21.63 5.87
CA ALA A 455 6.74 -21.81 6.26
C ALA A 455 6.46 -23.18 6.90
N ILE A 456 7.01 -24.26 6.33
CA ILE A 456 6.86 -25.61 6.90
C ILE A 456 7.58 -25.71 8.25
N LYS A 457 8.80 -25.18 8.36
CA LYS A 457 9.54 -25.12 9.64
C LYS A 457 8.76 -24.37 10.71
N GLU A 458 8.11 -23.27 10.36
CA GLU A 458 7.31 -22.47 11.30
C GLU A 458 6.14 -23.30 11.87
N VAL A 459 5.45 -24.07 11.03
CA VAL A 459 4.40 -25.00 11.48
C VAL A 459 4.97 -26.05 12.45
N MET A 460 6.12 -26.63 12.09
CA MET A 460 6.79 -27.66 12.90
C MET A 460 7.22 -27.15 14.29
N LEU A 461 7.62 -25.89 14.39
CA LEU A 461 8.07 -25.28 15.65
C LEU A 461 6.93 -24.70 16.48
N GLY A 462 5.89 -24.17 15.83
CA GLY A 462 4.89 -23.34 16.51
C GLY A 462 3.56 -24.01 16.86
N SER A 463 3.28 -25.24 16.41
CA SER A 463 2.01 -25.92 16.74
C SER A 463 2.12 -26.80 17.98
N GLU A 464 1.28 -26.54 18.99
CA GLU A 464 1.09 -27.43 20.14
C GLU A 464 0.54 -28.81 19.71
N ASN A 465 -0.21 -28.83 18.61
CA ASN A 465 -0.85 -30.01 18.04
C ASN A 465 -0.07 -30.62 16.85
N ILE A 466 1.21 -30.27 16.68
CA ILE A 466 2.02 -30.79 15.56
C ILE A 466 2.06 -32.32 15.51
N GLN A 467 1.88 -32.97 16.67
CA GLN A 467 1.90 -34.42 16.83
C GLN A 467 0.92 -35.19 15.94
N VAL A 468 -0.27 -34.64 15.71
CA VAL A 468 -1.27 -35.25 14.82
C VAL A 468 -1.04 -34.89 13.35
N MET A 469 -0.21 -33.89 13.08
CA MET A 469 0.09 -33.38 11.75
C MET A 469 1.36 -33.98 11.13
N TYR A 470 2.22 -34.65 11.92
CA TYR A 470 3.48 -35.22 11.43
C TYR A 470 3.35 -36.04 10.13
N PRO A 471 2.39 -36.98 10.00
CA PRO A 471 2.28 -37.79 8.79
C PRO A 471 2.07 -36.93 7.53
N GLU A 472 1.28 -35.86 7.65
CA GLU A 472 0.97 -34.95 6.55
C GLU A 472 2.18 -34.08 6.18
N VAL A 473 2.91 -33.57 7.18
CA VAL A 473 4.16 -32.83 6.94
C VAL A 473 5.18 -33.71 6.21
N PHE A 474 5.35 -34.96 6.63
CA PHE A 474 6.21 -35.91 5.92
C PHE A 474 5.72 -36.18 4.50
N HIS A 475 4.42 -36.40 4.31
CA HIS A 475 3.84 -36.65 2.99
C HIS A 475 4.12 -35.49 2.03
N GLN A 476 3.91 -34.25 2.49
CA GLN A 476 4.17 -33.06 1.70
C GLN A 476 5.64 -32.91 1.32
N LEU A 477 6.55 -33.03 2.29
CA LEU A 477 8.00 -32.93 2.05
C LEU A 477 8.47 -34.01 1.07
N LEU A 478 8.02 -35.25 1.25
CA LEU A 478 8.36 -36.37 0.36
C LEU A 478 7.80 -36.16 -1.06
N THR A 479 6.60 -35.59 -1.20
CA THR A 479 6.03 -35.23 -2.51
C THR A 479 6.90 -34.22 -3.25
N TYR A 480 7.45 -33.22 -2.54
CA TYR A 480 8.34 -32.23 -3.14
C TYR A 480 9.68 -32.82 -3.60
N VAL A 481 10.17 -33.83 -2.89
CA VAL A 481 11.37 -34.58 -3.30
C VAL A 481 11.12 -35.30 -4.63
N GLU A 482 9.92 -35.85 -4.85
CA GLU A 482 9.57 -36.51 -6.12
C GLU A 482 9.63 -35.58 -7.35
N TYR A 483 9.59 -34.26 -7.18
CA TYR A 483 9.66 -33.29 -8.28
C TYR A 483 10.97 -33.29 -9.05
N THR A 484 12.04 -33.83 -8.47
CA THR A 484 13.32 -34.07 -9.16
C THR A 484 13.22 -35.15 -10.23
N VAL A 485 12.38 -36.17 -10.03
CA VAL A 485 12.20 -37.30 -10.96
C VAL A 485 10.96 -37.09 -11.82
N LYS A 486 9.91 -36.49 -11.25
CA LYS A 486 8.63 -36.21 -11.90
C LYS A 486 8.32 -34.71 -11.78
N PRO A 487 8.86 -33.87 -12.68
CA PRO A 487 8.60 -32.44 -12.66
C PRO A 487 7.10 -32.12 -12.62
N PRO A 488 6.65 -31.20 -11.74
CA PRO A 488 5.25 -30.84 -11.65
C PRO A 488 4.77 -30.14 -12.93
N LYS A 489 3.50 -30.36 -13.30
CA LYS A 489 2.88 -29.76 -14.49
C LYS A 489 1.86 -28.69 -14.08
N PHE A 490 1.89 -27.53 -14.73
CA PHE A 490 0.92 -26.46 -14.55
C PHE A 490 -0.16 -26.49 -15.63
N GLY A 491 -1.13 -27.40 -15.50
CA GLY A 491 -2.14 -27.60 -16.54
C GLY A 491 -1.51 -27.97 -17.89
N LYS A 492 -1.92 -27.29 -18.97
CA LYS A 492 -1.34 -27.43 -20.32
C LYS A 492 -0.30 -26.35 -20.66
N VAL A 493 0.09 -25.51 -19.68
CA VAL A 493 1.02 -24.41 -19.91
C VAL A 493 2.45 -24.95 -19.83
N GLU A 494 3.14 -24.98 -20.97
CA GLU A 494 4.56 -25.30 -21.02
C GLU A 494 5.36 -24.08 -20.52
N ALA A 495 6.34 -24.31 -19.63
CA ALA A 495 7.28 -23.25 -19.25
C ALA A 495 8.03 -22.77 -20.52
N LYS A 496 8.28 -21.47 -20.68
CA LYS A 496 9.07 -21.02 -21.84
C LYS A 496 10.53 -21.44 -21.66
N SER A 497 11.14 -22.01 -22.71
CA SER A 497 12.57 -22.35 -22.75
C SER A 497 13.41 -21.12 -22.40
N VAL A 498 14.21 -21.22 -21.34
CA VAL A 498 15.30 -20.28 -21.04
C VAL A 498 16.49 -20.74 -21.89
N SER A 499 16.75 -20.04 -22.99
CA SER A 499 17.82 -20.36 -23.93
C SER A 499 19.21 -20.23 -23.28
N ALA A 500 19.94 -21.35 -23.15
CA ALA A 500 21.42 -21.45 -23.22
C ALA A 500 21.97 -22.85 -22.83
N VAL A 501 21.17 -23.78 -22.32
CA VAL A 501 21.64 -25.13 -21.90
C VAL A 501 21.22 -26.18 -22.93
N LYS A 502 22.15 -27.02 -23.39
CA LYS A 502 21.84 -28.23 -24.18
C LYS A 502 21.15 -29.25 -23.27
N GLY A 503 19.84 -29.43 -23.42
CA GLY A 503 19.02 -30.40 -22.69
C GLY A 503 17.54 -30.22 -23.03
N THR A 504 16.69 -31.20 -22.72
CA THR A 504 15.25 -31.01 -22.85
C THR A 504 14.74 -30.08 -21.75
N GLN A 505 13.63 -29.39 -21.97
CA GLN A 505 13.02 -28.52 -20.96
C GLN A 505 12.72 -29.25 -19.64
N ALA A 506 12.38 -30.54 -19.72
CA ALA A 506 12.14 -31.39 -18.55
C ALA A 506 13.40 -31.55 -17.69
N ASP A 507 14.57 -31.65 -18.31
CA ASP A 507 15.86 -31.81 -17.62
C ASP A 507 16.21 -30.56 -16.81
N TRP A 508 15.98 -29.36 -17.36
CA TRP A 508 16.24 -28.12 -16.64
C TRP A 508 15.31 -27.92 -15.44
N VAL A 509 14.01 -28.21 -15.60
CA VAL A 509 13.05 -28.11 -14.49
C VAL A 509 13.43 -29.09 -13.40
N ALA A 510 13.81 -30.33 -13.74
CA ALA A 510 14.31 -31.32 -12.79
C ALA A 510 15.56 -30.84 -12.05
N MET A 511 16.53 -30.26 -12.75
CA MET A 511 17.76 -29.71 -12.15
C MET A 511 17.49 -28.59 -11.12
N ASN A 512 16.49 -27.73 -11.35
CA ASN A 512 16.11 -26.68 -10.40
C ASN A 512 15.51 -27.22 -9.07
N TYR A 513 14.99 -28.45 -9.10
CA TYR A 513 14.46 -29.11 -7.90
C TYR A 513 15.51 -29.88 -7.10
N VAL A 514 16.73 -30.10 -7.64
CA VAL A 514 17.77 -30.89 -6.96
C VAL A 514 18.20 -30.26 -5.62
N PRO A 515 18.62 -28.98 -5.54
CA PRO A 515 18.99 -28.38 -4.25
C PRO A 515 17.81 -28.30 -3.28
N PHE A 516 16.59 -28.17 -3.81
CA PHE A 516 15.37 -28.19 -3.02
C PHE A 516 15.13 -29.55 -2.37
N ALA A 517 15.25 -30.63 -3.14
CA ALA A 517 15.12 -31.99 -2.63
C ALA A 517 16.22 -32.32 -1.61
N GLU A 518 17.47 -31.91 -1.82
CA GLU A 518 18.56 -32.08 -0.85
C GLU A 518 18.24 -31.41 0.49
N ALA A 519 17.81 -30.15 0.46
CA ALA A 519 17.42 -29.42 1.66
C ALA A 519 16.22 -30.08 2.37
N ILE A 520 15.24 -30.58 1.62
CA ILE A 520 14.09 -31.30 2.16
C ILE A 520 14.52 -32.62 2.80
N VAL A 521 15.40 -33.40 2.18
CA VAL A 521 15.90 -34.66 2.73
C VAL A 521 16.60 -34.43 4.07
N GLY A 522 17.37 -33.34 4.19
CA GLY A 522 17.94 -32.90 5.46
C GLY A 522 16.86 -32.67 6.53
N MET A 523 15.81 -31.90 6.19
CA MET A 523 14.68 -31.61 7.08
C MET A 523 13.90 -32.88 7.48
N VAL A 524 13.60 -33.76 6.52
CA VAL A 524 12.93 -35.05 6.76
C VAL A 524 13.75 -35.93 7.70
N THR A 525 15.07 -35.97 7.51
CA THR A 525 15.98 -36.78 8.35
C THR A 525 16.00 -36.27 9.79
N GLU A 526 16.10 -34.95 9.98
CA GLU A 526 16.07 -34.33 11.30
C GLU A 526 14.72 -34.53 11.99
N LEU A 527 13.62 -34.28 11.28
CA LEU A 527 12.26 -34.49 11.80
C LEU A 527 12.02 -35.95 12.17
N TYR A 528 12.41 -36.89 11.31
CA TYR A 528 12.24 -38.31 11.58
C TYR A 528 13.09 -38.77 12.76
N ARG A 529 14.34 -38.28 12.88
CA ARG A 529 15.19 -38.56 14.05
C ARG A 529 14.51 -38.13 15.35
N ALA A 530 13.86 -36.97 15.36
CA ALA A 530 13.16 -36.46 16.54
C ALA A 530 11.84 -37.21 16.84
N THR A 531 11.15 -37.72 15.81
CA THR A 531 9.76 -38.18 15.91
C THR A 531 9.54 -39.67 15.61
N ALA A 532 10.59 -40.45 15.31
CA ALA A 532 10.48 -41.85 14.88
C ALA A 532 9.69 -42.77 15.82
N LYS A 533 9.71 -42.49 17.13
CA LYS A 533 8.99 -43.27 18.16
C LYS A 533 7.55 -42.80 18.37
N HIS A 534 7.14 -41.71 17.73
CA HIS A 534 5.83 -41.11 17.95
C HIS A 534 4.72 -41.98 17.31
N PRO A 535 3.62 -42.29 18.02
CA PRO A 535 2.55 -43.16 17.51
C PRO A 535 2.00 -42.72 16.16
N SER A 536 1.75 -41.42 15.96
CA SER A 536 1.28 -40.88 14.67
C SER A 536 2.23 -41.18 13.51
N VAL A 537 3.55 -41.13 13.75
CA VAL A 537 4.58 -41.38 12.72
C VAL A 537 4.64 -42.86 12.36
N ILE A 538 4.49 -43.74 13.37
CA ILE A 538 4.46 -45.19 13.18
C ILE A 538 3.18 -45.61 12.44
N HIS A 539 2.02 -45.16 12.93
CA HIS A 539 0.71 -45.46 12.31
C HIS A 539 0.57 -44.84 10.91
N GLY A 540 1.20 -43.70 10.66
CA GLY A 540 1.27 -43.08 9.34
C GLY A 540 2.23 -43.77 8.37
N HIS A 541 2.89 -44.86 8.77
CA HIS A 541 3.86 -45.61 7.95
C HIS A 541 4.96 -44.72 7.34
N VAL A 542 5.39 -43.67 8.06
CA VAL A 542 6.32 -42.65 7.54
C VAL A 542 7.63 -43.26 7.05
N LEU A 543 8.21 -44.22 7.80
CA LEU A 543 9.44 -44.90 7.39
C LEU A 543 9.30 -45.59 6.03
N GLN A 544 8.17 -46.24 5.79
CA GLN A 544 7.90 -46.92 4.53
C GLN A 544 7.84 -45.92 3.37
N ASN A 545 7.23 -44.75 3.59
CA ASN A 545 7.15 -43.69 2.59
C ASN A 545 8.53 -43.08 2.28
N ILE A 546 9.36 -42.86 3.30
CA ILE A 546 10.75 -42.41 3.11
C ILE A 546 11.53 -43.42 2.25
N VAL A 547 11.41 -44.72 2.54
CA VAL A 547 12.10 -45.78 1.78
C VAL A 547 11.60 -45.84 0.33
N LYS A 548 10.30 -45.71 0.08
CA LYS A 548 9.73 -45.68 -1.29
C LYS A 548 10.32 -44.54 -2.13
N VAL A 549 10.40 -43.34 -1.59
CA VAL A 549 10.98 -42.18 -2.28
C VAL A 549 12.46 -42.39 -2.55
N ARG A 550 13.21 -42.96 -1.60
CA ARG A 550 14.63 -43.29 -1.81
C ARG A 550 14.84 -44.33 -2.92
N LEU A 551 13.97 -45.33 -3.02
CA LEU A 551 14.01 -46.32 -4.09
C LEU A 551 13.73 -45.67 -5.46
N LEU A 552 12.81 -44.70 -5.55
CA LEU A 552 12.55 -43.94 -6.79
C LEU A 552 13.83 -43.30 -7.35
N PHE A 553 14.69 -42.71 -6.51
CA PHE A 553 15.99 -42.18 -6.95
C PHE A 553 16.94 -43.27 -7.42
N HIS A 554 17.06 -44.36 -6.66
CA HIS A 554 17.94 -45.46 -7.05
C HIS A 554 17.54 -46.06 -8.41
N TYR A 555 16.25 -46.10 -8.73
CA TYR A 555 15.77 -46.52 -10.06
C TYR A 555 15.98 -45.45 -11.14
N ALA A 556 15.85 -44.16 -10.81
CA ALA A 556 16.08 -43.06 -11.75
C ALA A 556 17.58 -42.92 -12.12
N ASP A 557 18.48 -43.04 -11.16
CA ASP A 557 19.94 -43.07 -11.39
C ASP A 557 20.33 -44.26 -12.28
N TYR A 558 19.68 -45.41 -12.09
CA TYR A 558 19.91 -46.59 -12.93
C TYR A 558 19.49 -46.37 -14.39
N ILE A 559 18.42 -45.61 -14.65
CA ILE A 559 17.94 -45.26 -15.99
C ILE A 559 18.84 -44.19 -16.63
N PHE A 560 19.27 -43.17 -15.89
CA PHE A 560 20.17 -42.12 -16.40
C PHE A 560 21.61 -42.61 -16.67
N VAL A 561 22.07 -43.66 -15.97
CA VAL A 561 23.38 -44.29 -16.23
C VAL A 561 23.32 -45.30 -17.39
N THR A 562 22.12 -45.72 -17.81
CA THR A 562 21.91 -46.70 -18.90
C THR A 562 21.30 -46.10 -20.18
N SER A 563 21.08 -44.78 -20.22
CA SER A 563 20.72 -43.99 -21.40
C SER A 563 21.95 -43.26 -21.94
#